data_AF-K1STZ7-F1
#
_entry.id   AF-K1STZ7-F1
#
_cell.length_a   1.000
_cell.length_b   1.000
_cell.length_c   1.000
_cell.angle_alpha   90.00
_cell.angle_beta   90.00
_cell.angle_gamma   90.00
#
_symmetry.space_group_name_H-M   'P 1'
#
loop_
_entity.id
_entity.type
_entity.pdbx_description
1 polymer ?
#
loop_
_entity_poly.entity_id
_entity_poly.type
_entity_poly.pdbx_seq_one_letter_code
_entity_poly.pdbx_strand_id
1 'polypeptide(L)'
;LTDRVAALMDEIQQNIFRKALDYRNSMITKVDTWDEFVDVLENKGGFISAHWDGTVETEVAIKDATKATIRCIPMDAVEEEGKCVFSGKPSHRRVLFARSY
;
A
#
# COMPACT_ATOMS: atom_id res chain seq x y z
N LEU A 1 11.99 29.55 -29.43
CA LEU A 1 11.63 28.14 -29.72
C LEU A 1 12.09 27.22 -28.61
N THR A 2 13.35 27.35 -28.17
CA THR A 2 13.96 26.59 -27.06
C THR A 2 13.17 26.66 -25.75
N ASP A 3 12.73 27.85 -25.33
CA ASP A 3 11.97 28.02 -24.08
C ASP A 3 10.60 27.32 -24.11
N ARG A 4 9.97 27.26 -25.29
CA ARG A 4 8.70 26.55 -25.48
C ARG A 4 8.88 25.04 -25.39
N VAL A 5 10.00 24.51 -25.89
CA VAL A 5 10.33 23.09 -25.78
C VAL A 5 10.62 22.72 -24.33
N ALA A 6 11.41 23.54 -23.62
CA ALA A 6 11.69 23.32 -22.19
C ALA A 6 10.41 23.34 -21.34
N ALA A 7 9.56 24.36 -21.50
CA ALA A 7 8.29 24.43 -20.77
C ALA A 7 7.36 23.24 -21.05
N LEU A 8 7.32 22.76 -22.30
CA LEU A 8 6.54 21.57 -22.65
C LEU A 8 7.09 20.31 -21.99
N MET A 9 8.41 20.16 -21.91
CA MET A 9 9.02 19.01 -21.22
C MET A 9 8.70 19.03 -19.72
N ASP A 10 8.75 20.19 -19.08
CA ASP A 10 8.36 20.35 -17.67
C ASP A 10 6.89 19.99 -17.46
N GLU A 11 6.01 20.44 -18.34
CA GLU A 11 4.59 20.12 -18.29
C GLU A 11 4.34 18.62 -18.44
N ILE A 12 5.00 17.97 -19.41
CA ILE A 12 4.91 16.52 -19.62
C ILE A 12 5.36 15.78 -18.35
N GLN A 13 6.49 16.16 -17.76
CA GLN A 13 6.99 15.54 -16.54
C GLN A 13 6.01 15.70 -15.39
N GLN A 14 5.49 16.91 -15.16
CA GLN A 14 4.51 17.18 -14.11
C GLN A 14 3.22 16.37 -14.31
N ASN A 15 2.73 16.28 -15.55
CA ASN A 15 1.51 15.55 -15.87
C ASN A 15 1.67 14.03 -15.69
N ILE A 16 2.81 13.46 -16.12
CA ILE A 16 3.09 12.04 -15.91
C ILE A 16 3.23 11.74 -14.41
N PHE A 17 3.93 12.61 -13.66
CA PHE A 17 4.07 12.46 -12.21
C PHE A 17 2.70 12.50 -11.51
N ARG A 18 1.86 13.49 -11.80
CA ARG A 18 0.50 13.60 -11.22
C ARG A 18 -0.34 12.37 -11.54
N LYS A 19 -0.36 11.94 -12.81
CA LYS A 19 -1.08 10.73 -13.23
C LYS A 19 -0.62 9.49 -12.47
N ALA A 20 0.69 9.31 -12.31
CA ALA A 20 1.25 8.17 -11.57
C ALA A 20 0.93 8.25 -10.07
N LEU A 21 0.99 9.46 -9.48
CA LEU A 21 0.65 9.72 -8.09
C LEU A 21 -0.82 9.40 -7.81
N ASP A 22 -1.73 9.88 -8.66
CA ASP A 22 -3.17 9.64 -8.55
C ASP A 22 -3.50 8.16 -8.71
N TYR A 23 -2.89 7.50 -9.70
CA TYR A 23 -3.05 6.07 -9.91
C TYR A 23 -2.60 5.27 -8.68
N ARG A 24 -1.39 5.54 -8.16
CA ARG A 24 -0.88 4.90 -6.95
C ARG A 24 -1.84 5.09 -5.77
N ASN A 25 -2.31 6.31 -5.55
CA ASN A 25 -3.22 6.61 -4.44
C ASN A 25 -4.57 5.89 -4.59
N SER A 26 -5.11 5.76 -5.82
CA SER A 26 -6.34 5.00 -6.09
C SER A 26 -6.17 3.48 -5.90
N MET A 27 -4.94 2.99 -6.04
CA MET A 27 -4.57 1.58 -5.87
C MET A 27 -4.11 1.24 -4.45
N ILE A 28 -4.18 2.17 -3.50
CA ILE A 28 -4.02 1.88 -2.07
C ILE A 28 -5.42 1.69 -1.46
N THR A 29 -5.68 0.51 -0.92
CA THR A 29 -6.97 0.17 -0.30
C THR A 29 -6.77 -0.08 1.18
N LYS A 30 -7.50 0.63 2.04
CA LYS A 30 -7.53 0.36 3.47
C LYS A 30 -8.46 -0.82 3.75
N VAL A 31 -8.02 -1.75 4.59
CA VAL A 31 -8.80 -2.91 5.03
C VAL A 31 -8.61 -3.13 6.52
N ASP A 32 -9.65 -3.66 7.17
CA ASP A 32 -9.66 -3.90 8.61
C ASP A 32 -9.88 -5.37 8.97
N THR A 33 -10.34 -6.17 8.00
CA THR A 33 -10.60 -7.61 8.19
C THR A 33 -9.76 -8.47 7.25
N TRP A 34 -9.54 -9.72 7.66
CA TRP A 34 -8.83 -10.70 6.84
C TRP A 34 -9.55 -10.99 5.52
N ASP A 35 -10.87 -11.06 5.54
CA ASP A 35 -11.66 -11.33 4.34
C ASP A 35 -11.53 -10.20 3.32
N GLU A 36 -11.59 -8.93 3.76
CA GLU A 36 -11.31 -7.76 2.90
C GLU A 36 -9.87 -7.78 2.38
N PHE A 37 -8.90 -8.18 3.21
CA PHE A 37 -7.51 -8.29 2.79
C PHE A 37 -7.36 -9.25 1.62
N VAL A 38 -7.95 -10.45 1.73
CA VAL A 38 -7.91 -11.47 0.67
C VAL A 38 -8.70 -11.03 -0.56
N ASP A 39 -9.90 -10.46 -0.38
CA ASP A 39 -10.73 -9.98 -1.48
C ASP A 39 -10.03 -8.89 -2.30
N VAL A 40 -9.46 -7.88 -1.63
CA VAL A 40 -8.71 -6.81 -2.30
C VAL A 40 -7.50 -7.39 -3.02
N LEU A 41 -6.80 -8.37 -2.41
CA LEU A 41 -5.62 -8.95 -3.02
C LEU A 41 -5.92 -9.70 -4.32
N GLU A 42 -7.02 -10.45 -4.36
CA GLU A 42 -7.39 -11.28 -5.51
C GLU A 42 -8.18 -10.52 -6.58
N ASN A 43 -9.09 -9.61 -6.18
CA ASN A 43 -10.03 -8.98 -7.11
C ASN A 43 -9.62 -7.57 -7.56
N LYS A 44 -8.95 -6.78 -6.72
CA LYS A 44 -8.54 -5.40 -7.04
C LYS A 44 -7.04 -5.29 -7.30
N GLY A 45 -6.23 -5.99 -6.52
CA GLY A 45 -4.78 -5.85 -6.47
C GLY A 45 -4.33 -4.48 -5.92
N GLY A 46 -3.08 -4.13 -6.22
CA GLY A 46 -2.45 -2.91 -5.73
C GLY A 46 -1.88 -3.06 -4.31
N PHE A 47 -1.87 -1.96 -3.57
CA PHE A 47 -1.39 -1.92 -2.19
C PHE A 47 -2.57 -2.05 -1.22
N ILE A 48 -2.38 -2.85 -0.18
CA ILE A 48 -3.30 -3.01 0.92
C ILE A 48 -2.72 -2.32 2.15
N SER A 49 -3.45 -1.35 2.70
CA SER A 49 -3.10 -0.67 3.94
C SER A 49 -3.85 -1.33 5.11
N ALA A 50 -3.14 -2.14 5.87
CA ALA A 50 -3.72 -2.95 6.95
C ALA A 50 -2.89 -2.85 8.23
N HIS A 51 -3.54 -3.07 9.37
CA HIS A 51 -2.88 -3.15 10.66
C HIS A 51 -2.02 -4.43 10.76
N TRP A 52 -0.83 -4.27 11.32
CA TRP A 52 0.11 -5.36 11.58
C TRP A 52 0.66 -5.25 13.01
N ASP A 53 0.81 -6.39 13.68
CA ASP A 53 1.21 -6.48 15.09
C ASP A 53 2.72 -6.34 15.34
N GLY A 54 3.53 -6.16 14.29
CA GLY A 54 4.98 -6.02 14.40
C GLY A 54 5.73 -7.33 14.50
N THR A 55 5.05 -8.48 14.42
CA THR A 55 5.66 -9.79 14.63
C THR A 55 6.02 -10.49 13.32
N VAL A 56 7.18 -11.13 13.30
CA VAL A 56 7.68 -11.88 12.12
C VAL A 56 6.80 -13.11 11.87
N GLU A 57 6.26 -13.72 12.93
CA GLU A 57 5.37 -14.87 12.82
C GLU A 57 4.12 -14.55 12.01
N THR A 58 3.50 -13.39 12.29
CA THR A 58 2.32 -12.94 11.54
C THR A 58 2.68 -12.56 10.11
N GLU A 59 3.84 -11.94 9.87
CA GLU A 59 4.31 -11.64 8.51
C GLU A 59 4.48 -12.92 7.67
N VAL A 60 5.14 -13.93 8.23
CA VAL A 60 5.34 -15.23 7.58
C VAL A 60 4.01 -15.91 7.30
N ALA A 61 3.08 -15.90 8.25
CA ALA A 61 1.75 -16.51 8.07
C ALA A 61 0.95 -15.84 6.94
N ILE A 62 0.95 -14.50 6.87
CA ILE A 62 0.30 -13.76 5.78
C ILE A 62 0.94 -14.10 4.43
N LYS A 63 2.28 -14.15 4.38
CA LYS A 63 3.02 -14.51 3.16
C LYS A 63 2.71 -15.94 2.72
N ASP A 64 2.62 -16.89 3.64
CA ASP A 64 2.34 -18.28 3.28
C ASP A 64 0.90 -18.45 2.77
N ALA A 65 -0.06 -17.74 3.39
CA ALA A 65 -1.47 -17.78 3.01
C ALA A 65 -1.77 -17.06 1.68
N THR A 66 -1.12 -15.93 1.41
CA THR A 66 -1.53 -15.01 0.33
C THR A 66 -0.44 -14.65 -0.67
N LYS A 67 0.82 -15.04 -0.39
CA LYS A 67 2.04 -14.59 -1.10
C LYS A 67 2.28 -13.08 -1.03
N ALA A 68 1.45 -12.31 -0.31
CA ALA A 68 1.68 -10.90 -0.07
C ALA A 68 2.79 -10.70 0.97
N THR A 69 3.60 -9.67 0.79
CA THR A 69 4.63 -9.26 1.75
C THR A 69 4.49 -7.79 2.10
N ILE A 70 5.04 -7.39 3.25
CA ILE A 70 5.13 -5.97 3.63
C ILE A 70 6.09 -5.29 2.65
N ARG A 71 5.63 -4.22 2.00
CA ARG A 71 6.39 -3.46 1.00
C ARG A 71 7.03 -2.22 1.58
N CYS A 72 6.32 -1.54 2.48
CA CYS A 72 6.91 -0.49 3.30
C CYS A 72 6.09 -0.28 4.59
N ILE A 73 6.76 0.32 5.56
CA ILE A 73 6.15 0.95 6.72
C ILE A 73 6.26 2.47 6.45
N PRO A 74 5.15 3.17 6.17
CA PRO A 74 5.22 4.61 5.87
C PRO A 74 5.79 5.38 7.07
N MET A 75 6.74 6.28 6.82
CA MET A 75 7.35 7.10 7.89
C MET A 75 6.36 8.15 8.43
N ASP A 76 5.45 8.58 7.57
CA ASP A 76 4.34 9.51 7.82
C ASP A 76 3.02 8.78 8.09
N ALA A 77 3.08 7.49 8.45
CA ALA A 77 1.89 6.74 8.82
C ALA A 77 1.21 7.43 10.02
N VAL A 78 -0.10 7.65 9.88
CA VAL A 78 -0.93 8.12 10.99
C VAL A 78 -0.86 7.07 12.10
N GLU A 79 -0.53 7.51 13.31
CA GLU A 79 -0.69 6.68 14.50
C GLU A 79 -2.18 6.42 14.70
N GLU A 80 -2.56 5.16 14.55
CA GLU A 80 -3.94 4.69 14.59
C GLU A 80 -3.94 3.38 15.37
N GLU A 81 -4.71 3.32 16.44
CA GLU A 81 -4.92 2.07 17.18
C GLU A 81 -5.87 1.18 16.39
N GLY A 82 -5.45 -0.06 16.17
CA GLY A 82 -6.24 -1.07 15.50
C GLY A 82 -5.83 -2.46 15.93
N LYS A 83 -6.33 -3.45 15.19
CA LYS A 83 -6.01 -4.86 15.40
C LYS A 83 -5.37 -5.40 14.15
N CYS A 84 -4.33 -6.20 14.31
CA CYS A 84 -3.69 -6.85 13.21
C CYS A 84 -4.71 -7.66 12.41
N VAL A 85 -4.69 -7.45 11.09
CA VAL A 85 -5.66 -8.02 10.14
C VAL A 85 -5.68 -9.55 10.15
N PHE A 86 -4.60 -10.18 10.61
CA PHE A 86 -4.47 -11.64 10.68
C PHE A 86 -4.52 -12.17 12.12
N SER A 87 -3.67 -11.66 13.02
CA SER A 87 -3.54 -12.22 14.38
C SER A 87 -4.55 -11.66 15.38
N GLY A 88 -5.22 -10.54 15.06
CA GLY A 88 -6.13 -9.83 15.96
C GLY A 88 -5.45 -9.11 17.14
N LYS A 89 -4.12 -9.18 17.25
CA LYS A 89 -3.35 -8.48 18.30
C LYS A 89 -3.35 -6.97 18.08
N PRO A 90 -3.10 -6.14 19.12
CA PRO A 90 -3.02 -4.69 18.98
C PRO A 90 -1.97 -4.25 17.94
N SER A 91 -2.26 -3.15 17.24
CA SER A 91 -1.40 -2.54 16.23
C SER A 91 -1.53 -1.02 16.29
N HIS A 92 -0.41 -0.31 16.33
CA HIS A 92 -0.37 1.14 16.48
C HIS A 92 -0.31 1.90 15.13
N ARG A 93 -0.18 1.19 14.01
CA ARG A 93 -0.07 1.79 12.67
C ARG A 93 -0.42 0.79 11.58
N ARG A 94 -0.80 1.30 10.41
CA ARG A 94 -0.98 0.49 9.20
C ARG A 94 0.32 0.37 8.41
N VAL A 95 0.50 -0.78 7.77
CA VAL A 95 1.61 -1.04 6.84
C VAL A 95 1.06 -1.39 5.46
N LEU A 96 1.89 -1.26 4.42
CA LEU A 96 1.50 -1.56 3.05
C LEU A 96 1.90 -2.99 2.67
N PHE A 97 0.92 -3.81 2.32
CA PHE A 97 1.10 -5.13 1.74
C PHE A 97 0.86 -5.11 0.23
N ALA A 98 1.57 -5.96 -0.51
CA ALA A 98 1.25 -6.28 -1.91
C ALA A 98 1.86 -7.63 -2.30
N ARG A 99 1.36 -8.24 -3.39
CA ARG A 99 2.07 -9.33 -4.06
C ARG A 99 3.23 -8.76 -4.88
N SER A 100 4.42 -9.30 -4.66
CA SER A 100 5.59 -8.98 -5.49
C SER A 100 5.52 -9.73 -6.81
N TYR A 101 5.96 -9.06 -7.87
CA TYR A 101 6.36 -9.71 -9.12
C TYR A 101 7.62 -10.56 -8.91
#